data_AF-A0A822HG09-F1
#
_entry.id   AF-A0A822HG09-F1
#
_cell.length_a   1.000
_cell.length_b   1.000
_cell.length_c   1.000
_cell.angle_alpha   90.00
_cell.angle_beta   90.00
_cell.angle_gamma   90.00
#
_symmetry.space_group_name_H-M   'P 1'
#
loop_
_entity.id
_entity.type
_entity.pdbx_description
1 polymer ?
#
loop_
_entity_poly.entity_id
_entity_poly.type
_entity_poly.pdbx_seq_one_letter_code
_entity_poly.pdbx_strand_id
1 'polypeptide(L)'
;KHPLLQKLITWYQQVGTENKDNENKHGFLKHFIGTIANNLTKSSNNLPYSDTIKNFALSLYILGGTLTYEFIRLNLPGSLSSLTMLNTLISNSNSKISEAEFRFDQLQKHFDDYNVQYAFGSEDTTGIIKKIKYDSTKNTFNGFPTPLDHGVPIKEYYQTNS
;
A
#
# COMPACT_ATOMS: atom_id res chain seq x y z
N LYS A 1 29.47 -1.56 0.35
CA LYS A 1 28.49 -0.45 0.48
C LYS A 1 27.03 -0.93 0.57
N HIS A 2 26.65 -2.06 -0.05
CA HIS A 2 25.28 -2.59 -0.01
C HIS A 2 25.27 -4.09 0.40
N PRO A 3 25.19 -4.40 1.71
CA PRO A 3 25.37 -5.77 2.21
C PRO A 3 24.23 -6.71 1.80
N LEU A 4 23.00 -6.21 1.68
CA LEU A 4 21.85 -7.00 1.20
C LEU A 4 21.98 -7.33 -0.28
N LEU A 5 22.44 -6.37 -1.10
CA LEU A 5 22.61 -6.59 -2.54
C LEU A 5 23.66 -7.67 -2.81
N GLN A 6 24.75 -7.65 -2.04
CA GLN A 6 25.80 -8.64 -2.14
C GLN A 6 25.28 -10.05 -1.81
N LYS A 7 24.52 -10.22 -0.72
CA LYS A 7 23.88 -11.50 -0.38
C LYS A 7 22.90 -11.98 -1.45
N LEU A 8 22.12 -11.07 -2.01
CA LEU A 8 21.14 -11.38 -3.05
C LEU A 8 21.80 -11.89 -4.33
N ILE A 9 22.91 -11.26 -4.75
CA ILE A 9 23.70 -11.69 -5.92
C ILE A 9 24.32 -13.07 -5.68
N THR A 10 24.91 -13.31 -4.51
CA THR A 10 25.46 -14.63 -4.14
C THR A 10 24.41 -15.73 -4.22
N TRP A 11 23.20 -15.47 -3.68
CA TRP A 11 22.09 -16.42 -3.78
C TRP A 11 21.68 -16.68 -5.23
N TYR A 12 21.53 -15.64 -6.05
CA TYR A 12 21.13 -15.78 -7.46
C TYR A 12 22.10 -16.65 -8.26
N GLN A 13 23.41 -16.48 -8.02
CA GLN A 13 24.45 -17.28 -8.65
C GLN A 13 24.38 -18.77 -8.28
N GLN A 14 23.95 -19.09 -7.04
CA GLN A 14 23.80 -20.46 -6.56
C GLN A 14 22.52 -21.15 -7.07
N VAL A 15 21.42 -20.40 -7.23
CA VAL A 15 20.16 -20.95 -7.74
C VAL A 15 20.19 -21.22 -9.24
N GLY A 16 21.04 -20.52 -10.00
CA GLY A 16 21.24 -20.80 -11.44
C GLY A 16 21.85 -22.17 -11.74
N THR A 17 22.47 -22.83 -10.74
CA THR A 17 23.15 -24.13 -10.90
C THR A 17 22.29 -25.34 -10.51
N GLU A 18 21.11 -25.16 -9.89
CA GLU A 18 20.26 -26.26 -9.43
C GLU A 18 18.97 -26.40 -10.28
N ASN A 19 18.89 -27.50 -11.05
CA ASN A 19 17.74 -28.18 -11.69
C ASN A 19 16.57 -27.37 -12.30
N LYS A 20 16.25 -27.70 -13.57
CA LYS A 20 15.18 -27.13 -14.42
C LYS A 20 13.74 -27.34 -13.90
N ASP A 21 13.51 -28.19 -12.90
CA ASP A 21 12.15 -28.50 -12.40
C ASP A 21 11.60 -27.48 -11.39
N ASN A 22 12.39 -26.49 -10.97
CA ASN A 22 12.02 -25.48 -9.96
C ASN A 22 11.71 -24.09 -10.55
N GLU A 23 11.52 -23.98 -11.87
CA GLU A 23 11.40 -22.69 -12.56
C GLU A 23 10.28 -21.78 -12.02
N ASN A 24 9.16 -22.36 -11.58
CA ASN A 24 8.01 -21.63 -11.06
C ASN A 24 8.13 -21.20 -9.59
N LYS A 25 8.95 -21.89 -8.77
CA LYS A 25 8.99 -21.68 -7.31
C LYS A 25 9.61 -20.33 -6.92
N HIS A 26 10.42 -19.75 -7.80
CA HIS A 26 11.13 -18.48 -7.59
C HIS A 26 10.74 -17.39 -8.60
N GLY A 27 9.57 -17.48 -9.24
CA GLY A 27 9.14 -16.54 -10.27
C GLY A 27 9.22 -15.07 -9.84
N PHE A 28 8.71 -14.75 -8.64
CA PHE A 28 8.83 -13.40 -8.07
C PHE A 28 10.28 -12.98 -7.83
N LEU A 29 11.10 -13.83 -7.21
CA LEU A 29 12.50 -13.53 -6.88
C LEU A 29 13.33 -13.28 -8.15
N LYS A 30 13.15 -14.11 -9.18
CA LYS A 30 13.79 -13.91 -10.49
C LYS A 30 13.38 -12.57 -11.10
N HIS A 31 12.09 -12.26 -11.09
CA HIS A 31 11.56 -10.99 -11.60
C HIS A 31 12.07 -9.78 -10.80
N PHE A 32 12.16 -9.90 -9.48
CA PHE A 32 12.67 -8.86 -8.59
C PHE A 32 14.16 -8.60 -8.83
N ILE A 33 14.97 -9.65 -8.93
CA ILE A 33 16.41 -9.55 -9.22
C ILE A 33 16.64 -8.98 -10.62
N GLY A 34 15.86 -9.43 -11.62
CA GLY A 34 15.90 -8.87 -12.98
C GLY A 34 15.54 -7.39 -13.01
N THR A 35 14.55 -6.97 -12.22
CA THR A 35 14.18 -5.55 -12.07
C THR A 35 15.33 -4.75 -11.47
N ILE A 36 15.97 -5.26 -10.40
CA ILE A 36 17.14 -4.61 -9.78
C ILE A 36 18.26 -4.47 -10.80
N ALA A 37 18.63 -5.53 -11.50
CA ALA A 37 19.70 -5.53 -12.49
C ALA A 37 19.44 -4.50 -13.61
N ASN A 38 18.21 -4.48 -14.16
CA ASN A 38 17.81 -3.52 -15.17
C ASN A 38 17.87 -2.07 -14.64
N ASN A 39 17.38 -1.83 -13.43
CA ASN A 39 17.34 -0.51 -12.83
C ASN A 39 18.72 0.02 -12.45
N LEU A 40 19.67 -0.84 -12.09
CA LEU A 40 21.06 -0.46 -11.82
C LEU A 40 21.80 0.00 -13.09
N THR A 41 21.39 -0.46 -14.28
CA THR A 41 21.98 -0.02 -15.55
C THR A 41 21.44 1.32 -16.05
N LYS A 42 20.37 1.84 -15.43
CA LYS A 42 19.66 3.05 -15.86
C LYS A 42 20.04 4.24 -15.00
N SER A 43 19.83 5.44 -15.55
CA SER A 43 19.95 6.68 -14.79
C SER A 43 18.84 6.77 -13.72
N SER A 44 19.16 7.40 -12.59
CA SER A 44 18.33 7.43 -11.37
C SER A 44 16.93 8.02 -11.54
N ASN A 45 16.63 8.67 -12.66
CA ASN A 45 15.47 9.57 -12.77
C ASN A 45 14.20 8.92 -13.32
N ASN A 46 14.22 7.66 -13.75
CA ASN A 46 13.00 6.99 -14.20
C ASN A 46 13.11 5.46 -14.13
N LEU A 47 13.10 4.91 -12.92
CA LEU A 47 13.18 3.46 -12.72
C LEU A 47 11.81 2.82 -12.96
N PRO A 48 11.64 1.98 -14.00
CA PRO A 48 10.38 1.29 -14.23
C PRO A 48 10.19 0.18 -13.19
N TYR A 49 9.04 0.17 -12.54
CA TYR A 49 8.62 -0.91 -11.64
C TYR A 49 7.37 -1.57 -12.21
N SER A 50 7.36 -2.91 -12.26
CA SER A 50 6.15 -3.67 -12.57
C SER A 50 5.15 -3.61 -11.41
N ASP A 51 3.89 -3.91 -11.69
CA ASP A 51 2.83 -3.86 -10.67
C ASP A 51 3.06 -4.87 -9.55
N THR A 52 3.66 -6.04 -9.85
CA THR A 52 4.08 -7.00 -8.82
C THR A 52 5.08 -6.39 -7.84
N ILE A 53 6.06 -5.62 -8.33
CA ILE A 53 7.05 -4.96 -7.46
C ILE A 53 6.42 -3.79 -6.70
N LYS A 54 5.52 -3.01 -7.34
CA LYS A 54 4.78 -1.95 -6.66
C LYS A 54 3.91 -2.50 -5.52
N ASN A 55 3.21 -3.61 -5.75
CA ASN A 55 2.37 -4.27 -4.75
C ASN A 55 3.23 -4.80 -3.60
N PHE A 56 4.38 -5.43 -3.90
CA PHE A 56 5.33 -5.83 -2.87
C PHE A 56 5.85 -4.64 -2.06
N ALA A 57 6.20 -3.53 -2.73
CA ALA A 57 6.66 -2.31 -2.08
C ALA A 57 5.59 -1.69 -1.17
N LEU A 58 4.33 -1.67 -1.61
CA LEU A 58 3.18 -1.23 -0.81
C LEU A 58 2.98 -2.12 0.42
N SER A 59 2.98 -3.45 0.25
CA SER A 59 2.83 -4.38 1.37
C SER A 59 3.96 -4.22 2.38
N LEU A 60 5.21 -4.09 1.92
CA LEU A 60 6.36 -3.86 2.78
C LEU A 60 6.27 -2.53 3.53
N TYR A 61 5.79 -1.47 2.87
CA TYR A 61 5.59 -0.16 3.48
C TYR A 61 4.48 -0.19 4.55
N ILE A 62 3.34 -0.82 4.24
CA ILE A 62 2.18 -0.89 5.14
C ILE A 62 2.48 -1.78 6.35
N LEU A 63 3.05 -2.97 6.13
CA LEU A 63 3.29 -3.95 7.18
C LEU A 63 4.59 -3.68 7.96
N GLY A 64 5.65 -3.28 7.26
CA GLY A 64 6.96 -3.03 7.85
C GLY A 64 7.16 -1.60 8.35
N GLY A 65 6.32 -0.65 7.92
CA GLY A 65 6.45 0.76 8.24
C GLY A 65 7.54 1.49 7.45
N THR A 66 7.53 2.82 7.54
CA THR A 66 8.42 3.72 6.79
C THR A 66 9.90 3.43 7.01
N LEU A 67 10.32 3.17 8.26
CA LEU A 67 11.74 2.97 8.58
C LEU A 67 12.28 1.69 7.95
N THR A 68 11.54 0.58 8.05
CA THR A 68 11.91 -0.70 7.44
C THR A 68 11.98 -0.58 5.93
N TYR A 69 10.98 0.10 5.34
CA TYR A 69 10.94 0.34 3.91
C TYR A 69 12.15 1.12 3.41
N GLU A 70 12.47 2.25 4.04
CA GLU A 70 13.62 3.08 3.68
C GLU A 70 14.94 2.34 3.90
N PHE A 71 15.06 1.58 4.99
CA PHE A 71 16.24 0.76 5.25
C PHE A 71 16.51 -0.20 4.08
N ILE A 72 15.49 -0.93 3.62
CA ILE A 72 15.63 -1.86 2.50
C ILE A 72 15.92 -1.09 1.20
N ARG A 73 15.17 -0.02 0.91
CA ARG A 73 15.34 0.79 -0.31
C ARG A 73 16.76 1.35 -0.45
N LEU A 74 17.35 1.82 0.65
CA LEU A 74 18.70 2.38 0.66
C LEU A 74 19.79 1.29 0.60
N ASN A 75 19.52 0.10 1.16
CA ASN A 75 20.46 -1.02 1.12
C ASN A 75 20.38 -1.87 -0.16
N LEU A 76 19.28 -1.77 -0.92
CA LEU A 76 19.06 -2.43 -2.21
C LEU A 76 18.71 -1.38 -3.28
N PRO A 77 19.69 -0.62 -3.79
CA PRO A 77 19.43 0.40 -4.80
C PRO A 77 18.78 -0.19 -6.06
N GLY A 78 17.78 0.52 -6.59
CA GLY A 78 17.02 0.08 -7.76
C GLY A 78 15.92 -0.95 -7.50
N SER A 79 15.79 -1.46 -6.27
CA SER A 79 14.81 -2.51 -5.92
C SER A 79 13.40 -2.01 -5.65
N LEU A 80 13.27 -0.86 -4.99
CA LEU A 80 12.00 -0.34 -4.49
C LEU A 80 11.80 1.12 -4.93
N SER A 81 10.54 1.48 -5.14
CA SER A 81 10.11 2.81 -5.55
C SER A 81 10.36 3.89 -4.48
N SER A 82 10.33 5.16 -4.88
CA SER A 82 10.40 6.27 -3.92
C SER A 82 9.14 6.35 -3.05
N LEU A 83 9.26 6.99 -1.87
CA LEU A 83 8.11 7.27 -1.01
C LEU A 83 7.05 8.12 -1.72
N THR A 84 7.45 9.06 -2.56
CA THR A 84 6.53 9.87 -3.36
C THR A 84 5.65 8.99 -4.24
N MET A 85 6.26 8.03 -4.95
CA MET A 85 5.52 7.10 -5.80
C MET A 85 4.57 6.21 -4.98
N LEU A 86 5.00 5.73 -3.82
CA LEU A 86 4.12 4.98 -2.91
C LEU A 86 2.93 5.81 -2.44
N ASN A 87 3.17 7.06 -2.02
CA ASN A 87 2.11 7.96 -1.59
C ASN A 87 1.13 8.24 -2.73
N THR A 88 1.60 8.40 -3.97
CA THR A 88 0.74 8.52 -5.15
C THR A 88 -0.07 7.25 -5.38
N LEU A 89 0.53 6.06 -5.28
CA LEU A 89 -0.19 4.79 -5.42
C LEU A 89 -1.27 4.62 -4.35
N ILE A 90 -0.97 4.97 -3.09
CA ILE A 90 -1.93 4.94 -1.99
C ILE A 90 -3.05 5.96 -2.23
N SER A 91 -2.69 7.19 -2.62
CA SER A 91 -3.67 8.26 -2.87
C SER A 91 -4.59 7.95 -4.05
N ASN A 92 -4.07 7.29 -5.08
CA ASN A 92 -4.82 6.85 -6.25
C ASN A 92 -5.58 5.54 -6.03
N SER A 93 -5.34 4.85 -4.90
CA SER A 93 -6.08 3.65 -4.57
C SER A 93 -7.51 4.02 -4.16
N ASN A 94 -8.47 3.18 -4.55
CA ASN A 94 -9.85 3.31 -4.07
C ASN A 94 -10.00 2.96 -2.57
N SER A 95 -8.91 2.84 -1.82
CA SER A 95 -8.91 2.41 -0.42
C SER A 95 -9.05 3.55 0.59
N LYS A 96 -9.00 4.83 0.17
CA LYS A 96 -9.22 5.96 1.07
C LYS A 96 -10.69 6.02 1.48
N ILE A 97 -10.99 5.87 2.77
CA ILE A 97 -12.32 6.07 3.35
C ILE A 97 -12.38 7.48 3.96
N SER A 98 -13.49 8.20 3.75
CA SER A 98 -13.73 9.50 4.37
C SER A 98 -14.53 9.41 5.67
N GLU A 99 -14.48 10.48 6.47
CA GLU A 99 -15.29 10.56 7.68
C GLU A 99 -16.78 10.38 7.35
N ALA A 100 -17.49 9.63 8.20
CA ALA A 100 -18.89 9.28 8.02
C ALA A 100 -19.20 8.49 6.72
N GLU A 101 -18.20 7.95 6.02
CA GLU A 101 -18.39 7.11 4.84
C GLU A 101 -18.46 5.63 5.22
N PHE A 102 -19.60 5.00 4.93
CA PHE A 102 -19.79 3.57 5.03
C PHE A 102 -19.89 2.95 3.63
N ARG A 103 -19.17 1.85 3.43
CA ARG A 103 -19.02 1.16 2.14
C ARG A 103 -19.73 -0.19 2.14
N PHE A 104 -21.02 -0.16 2.43
CA PHE A 104 -21.82 -1.38 2.60
C PHE A 104 -21.85 -2.23 1.32
N ASP A 105 -21.92 -1.60 0.14
CA ASP A 105 -21.89 -2.34 -1.14
C ASP A 105 -20.57 -3.08 -1.35
N GLN A 106 -19.44 -2.45 -1.03
CA GLN A 106 -18.13 -3.09 -1.13
C GLN A 106 -17.96 -4.20 -0.08
N LEU A 107 -18.53 -4.02 1.11
CA LEU A 107 -18.55 -5.06 2.15
C LEU A 107 -19.41 -6.25 1.72
N GLN A 108 -20.58 -6.01 1.12
CA GLN A 108 -21.45 -7.06 0.60
C GLN A 108 -20.74 -7.84 -0.51
N LYS A 109 -20.13 -7.13 -1.48
CA LYS A 109 -19.34 -7.77 -2.53
C LYS A 109 -18.22 -8.63 -1.96
N HIS A 110 -17.55 -8.17 -0.91
CA HIS A 110 -16.53 -8.95 -0.24
C HIS A 110 -17.10 -10.23 0.39
N PHE A 111 -18.31 -10.18 0.97
CA PHE A 111 -18.94 -11.40 1.49
C PHE A 111 -19.33 -12.37 0.37
N ASP A 112 -19.83 -11.87 -0.75
CA ASP A 112 -20.17 -12.67 -1.91
C ASP A 112 -18.93 -13.37 -2.50
N ASP A 113 -17.83 -12.64 -2.67
CA ASP A 113 -16.57 -13.14 -3.24
C ASP A 113 -15.93 -14.27 -2.39
N TYR A 114 -16.16 -14.25 -1.06
CA TYR A 114 -15.59 -15.22 -0.12
C TYR A 114 -16.64 -16.21 0.45
N ASN A 115 -17.88 -16.18 -0.07
CA ASN A 115 -18.99 -17.01 0.40
C ASN A 115 -19.21 -16.93 1.92
N VAL A 116 -19.14 -15.71 2.47
CA VAL A 116 -19.36 -15.43 3.89
C VAL A 116 -20.83 -15.08 4.09
N GLN A 117 -21.54 -15.84 4.92
CA GLN A 117 -22.98 -15.63 5.14
C GLN A 117 -23.30 -14.67 6.29
N TYR A 118 -22.41 -14.57 7.28
CA TYR A 118 -22.64 -13.80 8.49
C TYR A 118 -21.36 -13.09 8.92
N ALA A 119 -21.52 -11.85 9.38
CA ALA A 119 -20.46 -11.10 10.04
C ALA A 119 -21.00 -10.46 11.31
N PHE A 120 -20.16 -10.43 12.34
CA PHE A 120 -20.48 -9.78 13.61
C PHE A 120 -19.62 -8.53 13.74
N GLY A 121 -20.26 -7.39 13.98
CA GLY A 121 -19.59 -6.13 14.27
C GLY A 121 -19.75 -5.79 15.75
N SER A 122 -18.66 -5.41 16.40
CA SER A 122 -18.69 -4.75 17.70
C SER A 122 -18.07 -3.38 17.53
N GLU A 123 -18.74 -2.35 18.03
CA GLU A 123 -18.21 -1.00 18.08
C GLU A 123 -17.63 -0.75 19.47
N ASP A 124 -16.40 -0.23 19.52
CA ASP A 124 -15.82 0.34 20.72
C ASP A 124 -15.18 1.68 20.35
N THR A 125 -15.34 2.68 21.21
CA THR A 125 -14.81 4.02 20.96
C THR A 125 -13.43 4.13 21.56
N THR A 126 -12.40 4.14 20.71
CA THR A 126 -11.05 4.52 21.13
C THR A 126 -11.03 6.03 21.45
N GLY A 127 -10.32 6.45 22.50
CA GLY A 127 -10.14 7.87 22.78
C GLY A 127 -9.43 8.60 21.63
N ILE A 128 -10.15 9.48 20.93
CA ILE A 128 -9.62 10.26 19.81
C ILE A 128 -9.21 11.66 20.31
N ILE A 129 -7.97 12.09 20.00
CA ILE A 129 -7.59 13.50 20.13
C ILE A 129 -8.34 14.27 19.05
N LYS A 130 -9.34 15.05 19.46
CA LYS A 130 -10.14 15.90 18.56
C LYS A 130 -9.21 16.82 17.77
N LYS A 131 -9.13 16.61 16.46
CA LYS A 131 -8.35 17.45 15.55
C LYS A 131 -9.19 17.78 14.34
N ILE A 132 -9.64 19.03 14.27
CA ILE A 132 -10.32 19.56 13.10
C ILE A 132 -9.30 19.67 11.97
N LYS A 133 -9.64 19.13 10.80
CA LYS A 133 -8.82 19.22 9.59
C LYS A 133 -9.69 19.62 8.41
N TYR A 134 -9.18 20.51 7.59
CA TYR A 134 -9.78 20.82 6.30
C TYR A 134 -9.29 19.82 5.25
N ASP A 135 -10.22 19.17 4.53
CA ASP A 135 -9.94 18.37 3.35
C ASP A 135 -10.18 19.22 2.10
N SER A 136 -9.08 19.68 1.49
CA SER A 136 -9.13 20.52 0.29
C SER A 136 -9.64 19.79 -0.96
N THR A 137 -9.61 18.45 -0.98
CA THR A 137 -10.11 17.68 -2.13
C THR A 137 -11.63 17.65 -2.20
N LYS A 138 -12.29 17.76 -1.04
CA LYS A 138 -13.75 17.71 -0.91
C LYS A 138 -14.35 19.04 -0.46
N ASN A 139 -13.50 20.03 -0.19
CA ASN A 139 -13.89 21.33 0.36
C ASN A 139 -14.73 21.18 1.64
N THR A 140 -14.28 20.32 2.56
CA THR A 140 -15.01 19.98 3.81
C THR A 140 -14.13 20.11 5.04
N PHE A 141 -14.75 20.46 6.17
CA PHE A 141 -14.13 20.29 7.47
C PHE A 141 -14.46 18.93 8.08
N ASN A 142 -13.42 18.22 8.51
CA ASN A 142 -13.49 16.92 9.17
C ASN A 142 -13.14 17.06 10.66
N GLY A 143 -13.70 16.18 11.51
CA GLY A 143 -13.45 16.12 12.95
C GLY A 143 -14.45 16.88 13.82
N PHE A 144 -15.54 17.38 13.23
CA PHE A 144 -16.70 17.87 13.95
C PHE A 144 -17.74 16.76 14.13
N PRO A 145 -18.51 16.73 15.23
CA PRO A 145 -19.65 15.84 15.35
C PRO A 145 -20.67 16.15 14.25
N THR A 146 -20.97 15.18 13.39
CA THR A 146 -21.99 15.34 12.34
C THR A 146 -23.37 14.93 12.86
N PRO A 147 -24.46 15.55 12.38
CA PRO A 147 -25.80 15.04 12.64
C PRO A 147 -25.97 13.62 12.11
N LEU A 148 -26.93 12.90 12.69
CA LEU A 148 -27.24 11.53 12.33
C LEU A 148 -28.51 11.48 11.48
N ASP A 149 -28.49 10.65 10.44
CA ASP A 149 -29.66 10.23 9.68
C ASP A 149 -29.87 8.72 9.92
N HIS A 150 -31.00 8.35 10.54
CA HIS A 150 -31.28 6.96 10.95
C HIS A 150 -30.16 6.29 11.77
N GLY A 151 -29.46 7.08 12.60
CA GLY A 151 -28.34 6.60 13.41
C GLY A 151 -26.99 6.56 12.69
N VAL A 152 -26.95 6.92 11.40
CA VAL A 152 -25.72 6.97 10.60
C VAL A 152 -25.25 8.42 10.46
N PRO A 153 -23.98 8.73 10.75
CA PRO A 153 -23.39 10.04 10.49
C PRO A 153 -23.59 10.53 9.06
N ILE A 154 -24.03 11.79 8.90
CA ILE A 154 -24.17 12.40 7.56
C ILE A 154 -22.77 12.76 7.03
N LYS A 155 -22.43 12.18 5.88
CA LYS A 155 -21.17 12.42 5.18
C LYS A 155 -21.05 13.87 4.70
N GLU A 156 -19.85 14.44 4.84
CA GLU A 156 -19.48 15.76 4.27
C GLU A 156 -20.43 16.90 4.70
N TYR A 157 -21.00 16.83 5.92
CA TYR A 157 -21.97 17.82 6.41
C TYR A 157 -21.43 19.26 6.45
N TYR A 158 -20.16 19.44 6.81
CA TYR A 158 -19.50 20.76 6.90
C TYR A 158 -18.78 21.13 5.60
N GLN A 159 -19.49 21.12 4.48
CA GLN A 159 -18.99 21.63 3.20
C GLN A 159 -18.91 23.17 3.22
N THR A 160 -17.84 23.70 2.67
CA THR A 160 -17.60 25.16 2.56
C THR A 160 -17.88 25.68 1.15
N ASN A 161 -18.87 25.11 0.48
CA ASN A 161 -19.33 25.63 -0.79
C ASN A 161 -20.10 26.92 -0.49
N SER A 162 -19.58 28.06 -0.95
CA SER A 162 -20.27 29.35 -0.93
C SER A 162 -21.63 29.28 -1.62
#